data_AF-A0A024W9R6-F1
#
_entry.id   AF-A0A024W9R6-F1
#
_cell.length_a   1.000
_cell.length_b   1.000
_cell.length_c   1.000
_cell.angle_alpha   90.00
_cell.angle_beta   90.00
_cell.angle_gamma   90.00
#
_symmetry.space_group_name_H-M   'P 1'
#
loop_
_entity.id
_entity.type
_entity.pdbx_description
1 polymer ?
#
loop_
_entity_poly.entity_id
_entity_poly.type
_entity_poly.pdbx_seq_one_letter_code
_entity_poly.pdbx_strand_id
1 'polypeptide(L)'
;MKVHYINILFFAFPLNILVHNQRNHMKTILRTPKSKPTKSHRSLCECDLYTSIYDNDPEIKKVMEDYDRQASQRFHEYEECMKDKRQKCKEQCEKDIQKIILKDKIKKELTEKLAVLQTDITTDDIPTCICEKSVADKVENICLNCGYGLGSALTSWEILGYTGIYGWKIFATALAKKIGIKEGMKVTIKGLIDKLYLGNLPKSQLSKLVTETTYANETLLAPAIKNLSSTICGDYVNEPGGFFCLYASQREAMFSKFITTNTKDVVQAAITKTTDITNTKIALVDTTTFNFSNVMIASGVTILVIALVMVIIYLILRYRRKKKMKKKLQYIKLLQE
;
A
#
# COMPACT_ATOMS: atom_id res chain seq x y z
N MET A 1 -3.95 2.11 -34.58
CA MET A 1 -4.00 0.64 -34.77
C MET A 1 -2.84 -0.14 -34.10
N LYS A 2 -2.11 0.41 -33.12
CA LYS A 2 -0.98 -0.29 -32.43
C LYS A 2 -1.24 -0.63 -30.95
N VAL A 3 -2.34 -0.16 -30.36
CA VAL A 3 -2.66 -0.35 -28.92
C VAL A 3 -3.57 -1.56 -28.67
N HIS A 4 -4.35 -1.98 -29.67
CA HIS A 4 -5.24 -3.15 -29.54
C HIS A 4 -4.50 -4.50 -29.59
N TYR A 5 -3.25 -4.53 -30.04
CA TYR A 5 -2.48 -5.79 -30.11
C TYR A 5 -1.98 -6.24 -28.73
N ILE A 6 -1.65 -5.31 -27.83
CA ILE A 6 -1.19 -5.61 -26.46
C ILE A 6 -2.35 -6.16 -25.61
N ASN A 7 -3.56 -5.60 -25.74
CA ASN A 7 -4.74 -6.10 -25.02
C ASN A 7 -5.22 -7.48 -25.50
N ILE A 8 -5.03 -7.83 -26.77
CA ILE A 8 -5.38 -9.16 -27.30
C ILE A 8 -4.36 -10.21 -26.83
N LEU A 9 -3.07 -9.86 -26.77
CA LEU A 9 -2.01 -10.76 -26.32
C LEU A 9 -2.16 -11.15 -24.84
N PHE A 10 -2.54 -10.20 -23.97
CA PHE A 10 -2.77 -10.45 -22.55
C PHE A 10 -4.03 -11.29 -22.27
N PHE A 11 -5.00 -11.32 -23.19
CA PHE A 11 -6.18 -12.20 -23.09
C PHE A 11 -5.91 -13.62 -23.61
N ALA A 12 -5.02 -13.79 -24.58
CA ALA A 12 -4.70 -15.09 -25.16
C ALA A 12 -3.87 -15.99 -24.22
N PHE A 13 -2.97 -15.39 -23.43
CA PHE A 13 -2.06 -16.12 -22.54
C PHE A 13 -2.78 -16.93 -21.43
N PRO A 14 -3.73 -16.36 -20.66
CA PRO A 14 -4.48 -17.13 -19.66
C PRO A 14 -5.45 -18.15 -20.28
N LEU A 15 -5.98 -17.91 -21.50
CA LEU A 15 -6.85 -18.85 -22.20
C LEU A 15 -6.07 -20.08 -22.71
N ASN A 16 -4.82 -19.93 -23.15
CA ASN A 16 -3.97 -21.06 -23.54
C ASN A 16 -3.56 -21.94 -22.35
N ILE A 17 -3.39 -21.37 -21.16
CA ILE A 17 -3.09 -22.14 -19.93
C ILE A 17 -4.32 -22.96 -19.50
N LEU A 18 -5.54 -22.47 -19.75
CA LEU A 18 -6.78 -23.20 -19.48
C LEU A 18 -7.00 -24.37 -20.46
N VAL A 19 -6.52 -24.24 -21.70
CA VAL A 19 -6.68 -25.25 -22.77
C VAL A 19 -5.58 -26.33 -22.71
N HIS A 20 -4.39 -26.03 -22.18
CA HIS A 20 -3.25 -26.97 -22.18
C HIS A 20 -3.20 -27.95 -20.98
N ASN A 21 -4.29 -28.14 -20.24
CA ASN A 21 -4.40 -29.29 -19.33
C ASN A 21 -4.84 -30.55 -20.11
N GLN A 22 -3.95 -31.07 -20.96
CA GLN A 22 -4.02 -32.45 -21.42
C GLN A 22 -3.76 -33.37 -20.21
N ARG A 23 -4.84 -33.68 -19.50
CA ARG A 23 -4.83 -34.72 -18.48
C ARG A 23 -4.66 -36.06 -19.20
N ASN A 24 -3.43 -36.53 -19.25
CA ASN A 24 -3.08 -37.90 -19.58
C ASN A 24 -3.88 -38.85 -18.68
N HIS A 25 -4.94 -39.44 -19.22
CA HIS A 25 -5.62 -40.56 -18.57
C HIS A 25 -4.81 -41.83 -18.80
N MET A 26 -4.06 -42.23 -17.78
CA MET A 26 -3.62 -43.61 -17.60
C MET A 26 -4.84 -44.53 -17.67
N LYS A 27 -4.80 -45.48 -18.61
CA LYS A 27 -5.78 -46.56 -18.76
C LYS A 27 -5.73 -47.46 -17.53
N THR A 28 -6.75 -47.39 -16.68
CA THR A 28 -7.08 -48.50 -15.78
C THR A 28 -8.04 -49.43 -16.51
N ILE A 29 -7.53 -50.57 -16.93
CA ILE A 29 -8.29 -51.66 -17.55
C ILE A 29 -9.25 -52.22 -16.48
N LEU A 30 -10.55 -51.99 -16.62
CA LEU A 30 -11.57 -52.77 -15.92
C LEU A 30 -12.59 -53.30 -16.94
N ARG A 31 -12.67 -54.63 -17.02
CA ARG A 31 -13.61 -55.41 -17.85
C ARG A 31 -15.06 -55.02 -17.57
N THR A 32 -15.80 -54.70 -18.63
CA THR A 32 -17.28 -54.65 -18.61
C THR A 32 -17.87 -56.01 -19.01
N PRO A 33 -18.85 -56.56 -18.27
CA PRO A 33 -19.74 -57.58 -18.81
C PRO A 33 -20.82 -56.93 -19.70
N LYS A 34 -21.11 -57.57 -20.83
CA LYS A 34 -22.15 -57.18 -21.77
C LYS A 34 -23.53 -57.23 -21.10
N SER A 35 -24.17 -56.07 -20.87
CA SER A 35 -25.62 -56.00 -20.75
C SER A 35 -26.17 -54.77 -21.47
N LYS A 36 -27.30 -54.94 -22.15
CA LYS A 36 -27.90 -53.98 -23.08
C LYS A 36 -28.36 -52.70 -22.34
N PRO A 37 -28.13 -51.49 -22.87
CA PRO A 37 -28.60 -50.26 -22.25
C PRO A 37 -30.10 -50.04 -22.53
N THR A 38 -30.93 -50.13 -21.50
CA THR A 38 -32.31 -49.62 -21.49
C THR A 38 -32.28 -48.10 -21.41
N LYS A 39 -32.92 -47.41 -22.37
CA LYS A 39 -33.07 -45.95 -22.37
C LYS A 39 -34.04 -45.52 -21.26
N SER A 40 -33.59 -44.74 -20.28
CA SER A 40 -34.48 -44.10 -19.31
C SER A 40 -35.05 -42.80 -19.88
N HIS A 41 -36.29 -42.82 -20.33
CA HIS A 41 -37.06 -41.62 -20.59
C HIS A 41 -37.59 -41.11 -19.25
N ARG A 42 -36.93 -40.10 -18.64
CA ARG A 42 -37.46 -39.40 -17.46
C ARG A 42 -38.44 -38.33 -17.93
N SER A 43 -39.72 -38.69 -18.06
CA SER A 43 -40.81 -37.72 -18.02
C SER A 43 -41.05 -37.33 -16.57
N LEU A 44 -40.97 -36.03 -16.26
CA LEU A 44 -41.46 -35.50 -14.99
C LEU A 44 -42.99 -35.49 -15.09
N CYS A 45 -43.64 -36.44 -14.43
CA CYS A 45 -45.08 -36.44 -14.23
C CYS A 45 -45.36 -35.53 -13.03
N GLU A 46 -46.24 -34.54 -13.19
CA GLU A 46 -46.80 -33.79 -12.07
C GLU A 46 -47.67 -34.75 -11.25
N CYS A 47 -47.18 -35.15 -10.07
CA CYS A 47 -48.00 -35.81 -9.06
C CYS A 47 -48.47 -34.74 -8.07
N ASP A 48 -49.77 -34.72 -7.77
CA ASP A 48 -50.35 -33.87 -6.73
C ASP A 48 -49.69 -34.18 -5.38
N LEU A 49 -49.07 -33.14 -4.79
CA LEU A 49 -48.11 -33.26 -3.67
C LEU A 49 -48.72 -33.48 -2.28
N TYR A 50 -50.03 -33.72 -2.15
CA TYR A 50 -50.63 -33.96 -0.85
C TYR A 50 -51.90 -34.83 -0.94
N THR A 51 -51.83 -36.03 -0.38
CA THR A 51 -52.96 -36.94 -0.17
C THR A 51 -53.15 -37.12 1.33
N SER A 52 -54.33 -36.76 1.86
CA SER A 52 -54.68 -36.81 3.31
C SER A 52 -54.82 -38.23 3.88
N ILE A 53 -54.37 -39.24 3.14
CA ILE A 53 -54.44 -40.66 3.50
C ILE A 53 -53.43 -40.98 4.63
N TYR A 54 -52.38 -40.16 4.76
CA TYR A 54 -51.28 -40.37 5.71
C TYR A 54 -51.47 -39.68 7.07
N ASP A 55 -52.52 -38.87 7.24
CA ASP A 55 -52.75 -38.10 8.48
C ASP A 55 -53.17 -38.98 9.68
N ASN A 56 -53.65 -40.20 9.42
CA ASN A 56 -54.15 -41.13 10.45
C ASN A 56 -53.26 -42.37 10.66
N ASP A 57 -52.11 -42.46 9.97
CA ASP A 57 -51.17 -43.57 10.16
C ASP A 57 -50.34 -43.35 11.44
N PRO A 58 -50.43 -44.26 12.43
CA PRO A 58 -49.73 -44.10 13.71
C PRO A 58 -48.21 -44.09 13.59
N GLU A 59 -47.63 -44.65 12.52
CA GLU A 59 -46.19 -44.64 12.27
C GLU A 59 -45.74 -43.29 11.68
N ILE A 60 -46.50 -42.74 10.74
CA ILE A 60 -46.23 -41.41 10.15
C ILE A 60 -46.40 -40.31 11.20
N LYS A 61 -47.40 -40.42 12.06
CA LYS A 61 -47.62 -39.45 13.14
C LYS A 61 -46.43 -39.38 14.10
N LYS A 62 -45.82 -40.53 14.46
CA LYS A 62 -44.62 -40.57 15.30
C LYS A 62 -43.41 -39.92 14.62
N VAL A 63 -43.21 -40.17 13.32
CA VAL A 63 -42.11 -39.55 12.56
C VAL A 63 -42.29 -38.04 12.46
N MET A 64 -43.53 -37.58 12.29
CA MET A 64 -43.87 -36.16 12.23
C MET A 64 -43.63 -35.47 13.59
N GLU A 65 -44.04 -36.09 14.69
CA GLU A 65 -43.79 -35.60 16.06
C GLU A 65 -42.28 -35.53 16.39
N ASP A 66 -41.49 -36.53 15.99
CA ASP A 66 -40.03 -36.50 16.17
C ASP A 66 -39.35 -35.44 15.29
N TYR A 67 -39.83 -35.23 14.06
CA TYR A 67 -39.36 -34.16 13.18
C TYR A 67 -39.68 -32.78 13.77
N ASP A 68 -40.89 -32.58 14.28
CA ASP A 68 -41.31 -31.34 14.91
C ASP A 68 -40.52 -31.05 16.19
N ARG A 69 -40.22 -32.08 16.99
CA ARG A 69 -39.36 -31.94 18.18
C ARG A 69 -37.94 -31.51 17.81
N GLN A 70 -37.34 -32.13 16.78
CA GLN A 70 -36.01 -31.77 16.30
C GLN A 70 -35.99 -30.38 15.64
N ALA A 71 -37.02 -30.04 14.88
CA ALA A 71 -37.17 -28.74 14.25
C ALA A 71 -37.29 -27.64 15.31
N SER A 72 -38.12 -27.84 16.33
CA SER A 72 -38.30 -26.92 17.45
C SER A 72 -36.98 -26.65 18.19
N GLN A 73 -36.20 -27.68 18.46
CA GLN A 73 -34.89 -27.53 19.11
C GLN A 73 -33.91 -26.72 18.26
N ARG A 74 -33.85 -26.95 16.94
CA ARG A 74 -33.03 -26.16 16.01
C ARG A 74 -33.49 -24.70 15.92
N PHE A 75 -34.79 -24.44 16.02
CA PHE A 75 -35.30 -23.06 16.04
C PHE A 75 -34.85 -22.32 17.30
N HIS A 76 -34.87 -22.97 18.47
CA HIS A 76 -34.34 -22.38 19.70
C HIS A 76 -32.84 -22.09 19.63
N GLU A 77 -32.03 -23.04 19.14
CA GLU A 77 -30.59 -22.83 18.94
C GLU A 77 -30.29 -21.71 17.94
N TYR A 78 -31.09 -21.61 16.86
CA TYR A 78 -30.97 -20.54 15.89
C TYR A 78 -31.34 -19.17 16.48
N GLU A 79 -32.40 -19.08 17.28
CA GLU A 79 -32.79 -17.84 17.96
C GLU A 79 -31.73 -17.35 18.95
N GLU A 80 -31.13 -18.25 19.74
CA GLU A 80 -30.04 -17.89 20.65
C GLU A 80 -28.80 -17.39 19.89
N CYS A 81 -28.38 -18.11 18.85
CA CYS A 81 -27.27 -17.66 18.00
C CYS A 81 -27.55 -16.30 17.33
N MET A 82 -28.80 -16.06 16.95
CA MET A 82 -29.23 -14.79 16.35
C MET A 82 -29.26 -13.65 17.38
N LYS A 83 -29.62 -13.90 18.63
CA LYS A 83 -29.54 -12.91 19.73
C LYS A 83 -28.10 -12.49 19.99
N ASP A 84 -27.17 -13.44 20.13
CA ASP A 84 -25.75 -13.15 20.36
C ASP A 84 -25.11 -12.34 19.22
N LYS A 85 -25.41 -12.70 17.97
CA LYS A 85 -24.91 -11.97 16.80
C LYS A 85 -25.50 -10.56 16.72
N ARG A 86 -26.78 -10.39 17.06
CA ARG A 86 -27.42 -9.06 17.13
C ARG A 86 -26.81 -8.19 18.23
N GLN A 87 -26.51 -8.76 19.39
CA GLN A 87 -25.85 -8.02 20.48
C GLN A 87 -24.45 -7.55 20.09
N LYS A 88 -23.62 -8.44 19.53
CA LYS A 88 -22.27 -8.06 19.03
C LYS A 88 -22.32 -6.97 17.96
N CYS A 89 -23.30 -7.02 17.06
CA CYS A 89 -23.49 -5.99 16.04
C CYS A 89 -23.89 -4.64 16.64
N LYS A 90 -24.76 -4.62 17.67
CA LYS A 90 -25.12 -3.39 18.40
C LYS A 90 -23.92 -2.78 19.12
N GLU A 91 -23.14 -3.59 19.84
CA GLU A 91 -21.93 -3.12 20.54
C GLU A 91 -20.87 -2.56 19.57
N GLN A 92 -20.71 -3.20 18.41
CA GLN A 92 -19.81 -2.71 17.37
C GLN A 92 -20.30 -1.39 16.77
N CYS A 93 -21.59 -1.28 16.49
CA CYS A 93 -22.21 -0.05 15.99
C CYS A 93 -22.06 1.11 16.98
N GLU A 94 -22.28 0.89 18.27
CA GLU A 94 -22.09 1.92 19.31
C GLU A 94 -20.63 2.39 19.40
N LYS A 95 -19.67 1.46 19.33
CA LYS A 95 -18.24 1.80 19.28
C LYS A 95 -17.87 2.63 18.05
N ASP A 96 -18.41 2.27 16.90
CA ASP A 96 -18.16 2.99 15.64
C ASP A 96 -18.82 4.38 15.65
N ILE A 97 -20.04 4.51 16.21
CA ILE A 97 -20.70 5.80 16.43
C ILE A 97 -19.87 6.69 17.38
N GLN A 98 -19.40 6.17 18.51
CA GLN A 98 -18.53 6.94 19.42
C GLN A 98 -17.25 7.40 18.73
N LYS A 99 -16.66 6.56 17.89
CA LYS A 99 -15.47 6.90 17.10
C LYS A 99 -15.75 7.98 16.05
N ILE A 100 -16.93 7.96 15.42
CA ILE A 100 -17.38 9.00 14.48
C ILE A 100 -17.58 10.33 15.22
N ILE A 101 -18.27 10.31 16.36
CA ILE A 101 -18.49 11.51 17.19
C ILE A 101 -17.15 12.13 17.63
N LEU A 102 -16.20 11.30 18.09
CA LEU A 102 -14.87 11.77 18.48
C LEU A 102 -14.10 12.39 17.31
N LYS A 103 -14.15 11.76 16.14
CA LYS A 103 -13.54 12.28 14.91
C LYS A 103 -14.17 13.60 14.47
N ASP A 104 -15.49 13.72 14.52
CA ASP A 104 -16.20 14.97 14.20
C ASP A 104 -15.86 16.07 15.19
N LYS A 105 -15.72 15.77 16.49
CA LYS A 105 -15.33 16.75 17.50
C LYS A 105 -13.91 17.28 17.26
N ILE A 106 -12.95 16.40 16.98
CA ILE A 106 -11.56 16.78 16.62
C ILE A 106 -11.54 17.59 15.33
N LYS A 107 -12.31 17.17 14.31
CA LYS A 107 -12.41 17.88 13.04
C LYS A 107 -13.00 19.28 13.25
N LYS A 108 -14.02 19.43 14.10
CA LYS A 108 -14.63 20.71 14.43
C LYS A 108 -13.63 21.64 15.13
N GLU A 109 -12.90 21.17 16.14
CA GLU A 109 -11.84 21.96 16.80
C GLU A 109 -10.70 22.36 15.85
N LEU A 110 -10.28 21.46 14.96
CA LEU A 110 -9.27 21.77 13.93
C LEU A 110 -9.79 22.82 12.94
N THR A 111 -11.05 22.72 12.52
CA THR A 111 -11.65 23.65 11.58
C THR A 111 -11.83 25.02 12.22
N GLU A 112 -12.25 25.10 13.49
CA GLU A 112 -12.34 26.37 14.23
C GLU A 112 -10.94 27.02 14.40
N LYS A 113 -9.91 26.25 14.77
CA LYS A 113 -8.54 26.77 14.87
C LYS A 113 -7.98 27.23 13.52
N LEU A 114 -8.26 26.49 12.45
CA LEU A 114 -7.83 26.86 11.11
C LEU A 114 -8.61 28.08 10.60
N ALA A 115 -9.91 28.18 10.85
CA ALA A 115 -10.73 29.33 10.46
C ALA A 115 -10.29 30.63 11.17
N VAL A 116 -9.91 30.56 12.44
CA VAL A 116 -9.31 31.70 13.17
C VAL A 116 -7.97 32.13 12.57
N LEU A 117 -7.24 31.23 11.92
CA LEU A 117 -5.99 31.50 11.19
C LEU A 117 -6.22 31.98 9.74
N GLN A 118 -7.45 31.91 9.22
CA GLN A 118 -7.77 32.07 7.79
C GLN A 118 -8.62 33.30 7.47
N THR A 119 -8.79 34.23 8.42
CA THR A 119 -9.54 35.48 8.23
C THR A 119 -8.96 36.46 7.21
N ASP A 120 -7.86 36.13 6.52
CA ASP A 120 -7.24 37.02 5.53
C ASP A 120 -7.64 36.77 4.07
N ILE A 121 -8.57 35.86 3.76
CA ILE A 121 -9.03 35.65 2.37
C ILE A 121 -10.54 35.38 2.30
N THR A 122 -11.31 36.37 1.83
CA THR A 122 -12.77 36.33 1.67
C THR A 122 -13.22 35.56 0.44
N THR A 123 -14.25 34.72 0.63
CA THR A 123 -14.87 33.80 -0.34
C THR A 123 -16.17 34.40 -0.92
N ASP A 124 -16.08 35.53 -1.61
CA ASP A 124 -17.25 36.15 -2.27
C ASP A 124 -17.42 35.75 -3.75
N ASP A 125 -16.55 34.89 -4.29
CA ASP A 125 -16.68 34.39 -5.66
C ASP A 125 -17.11 32.91 -5.68
N ILE A 126 -18.43 32.72 -5.83
CA ILE A 126 -19.09 31.83 -6.82
C ILE A 126 -20.24 30.98 -6.21
N PRO A 127 -21.41 30.97 -6.86
CA PRO A 127 -22.69 30.75 -6.21
C PRO A 127 -23.22 29.31 -6.31
N THR A 128 -24.06 28.98 -5.35
CA THR A 128 -24.92 27.80 -5.27
C THR A 128 -26.00 27.78 -6.37
N CYS A 129 -26.02 26.71 -7.18
CA CYS A 129 -27.14 26.41 -8.09
C CYS A 129 -27.93 25.18 -7.61
N ILE A 130 -29.22 25.41 -7.44
CA ILE A 130 -30.29 24.46 -7.14
C ILE A 130 -30.78 23.84 -8.45
N CYS A 131 -31.09 22.54 -8.47
CA CYS A 131 -31.91 21.92 -9.53
C CYS A 131 -32.83 20.85 -8.96
N GLU A 132 -34.13 21.02 -9.21
CA GLU A 132 -35.21 20.11 -8.81
C GLU A 132 -35.72 19.28 -10.01
N LYS A 133 -36.02 17.99 -9.74
CA LYS A 133 -36.68 16.92 -10.56
C LYS A 133 -35.85 16.36 -11.75
N SER A 134 -35.72 15.04 -11.98
CA SER A 134 -36.27 13.81 -11.41
C SER A 134 -35.19 12.72 -11.42
N VAL A 135 -35.03 11.99 -10.31
CA VAL A 135 -33.80 11.23 -9.98
C VAL A 135 -33.76 9.82 -10.62
N ALA A 136 -34.86 9.28 -11.13
CA ALA A 136 -34.87 7.88 -11.60
C ALA A 136 -34.39 7.70 -13.06
N ASP A 137 -34.80 8.58 -13.98
CA ASP A 137 -34.61 8.36 -15.43
C ASP A 137 -33.22 8.82 -15.94
N LYS A 138 -32.57 9.75 -15.23
CA LYS A 138 -31.20 10.21 -15.54
C LYS A 138 -30.12 9.27 -15.01
N VAL A 139 -30.39 8.51 -13.95
CA VAL A 139 -29.35 7.71 -13.27
C VAL A 139 -29.01 6.44 -14.06
N GLU A 140 -29.94 5.84 -14.81
CA GLU A 140 -29.62 4.65 -15.63
C GLU A 140 -28.77 5.01 -16.87
N ASN A 141 -28.97 6.19 -17.47
CA ASN A 141 -28.19 6.64 -18.62
C ASN A 141 -26.83 7.24 -18.21
N ILE A 142 -26.76 7.89 -17.05
CA ILE A 142 -25.49 8.36 -16.46
C ILE A 142 -24.66 7.18 -15.98
N CYS A 143 -25.22 6.11 -15.40
CA CYS A 143 -24.44 4.91 -15.02
C CYS A 143 -23.80 4.19 -16.22
N LEU A 144 -24.46 4.20 -17.39
CA LEU A 144 -23.90 3.61 -18.62
C LEU A 144 -22.83 4.49 -19.28
N ASN A 145 -22.94 5.82 -19.20
CA ASN A 145 -21.90 6.75 -19.66
C ASN A 145 -20.76 6.97 -18.64
N CYS A 146 -21.03 6.83 -17.34
CA CYS A 146 -20.03 6.89 -16.27
C CYS A 146 -19.20 5.60 -16.19
N GLY A 147 -19.64 4.52 -16.86
CA GLY A 147 -18.81 3.36 -17.16
C GLY A 147 -17.61 3.69 -18.06
N TYR A 148 -17.68 4.77 -18.86
CA TYR A 148 -16.53 5.29 -19.60
C TYR A 148 -15.61 6.17 -18.71
N GLY A 149 -16.07 6.55 -17.52
CA GLY A 149 -15.29 7.20 -16.46
C GLY A 149 -14.72 6.22 -15.42
N LEU A 150 -15.01 4.92 -15.50
CA LEU A 150 -14.36 3.91 -14.64
C LEU A 150 -12.87 3.71 -14.97
N GLY A 151 -12.36 4.36 -16.02
CA GLY A 151 -10.93 4.53 -16.24
C GLY A 151 -10.27 5.54 -15.29
N SER A 152 -11.03 6.38 -14.57
CA SER A 152 -10.47 7.40 -13.66
C SER A 152 -10.79 7.18 -12.18
N ALA A 153 -11.71 6.29 -11.81
CA ALA A 153 -11.99 5.97 -10.40
C ALA A 153 -10.86 5.18 -9.70
N LEU A 154 -9.94 4.59 -10.45
CA LEU A 154 -8.69 4.05 -9.89
C LEU A 154 -7.76 5.17 -9.41
N THR A 155 -7.84 6.37 -10.00
CA THR A 155 -6.85 7.41 -9.72
C THR A 155 -6.99 7.98 -8.30
N SER A 156 -8.19 8.16 -7.73
CA SER A 156 -8.29 8.86 -6.43
C SER A 156 -7.77 8.06 -5.23
N TRP A 157 -7.89 6.73 -5.21
CA TRP A 157 -7.32 5.89 -4.13
C TRP A 157 -5.87 5.48 -4.43
N GLU A 158 -5.48 5.34 -5.70
CA GLU A 158 -4.09 5.10 -6.09
C GLU A 158 -3.21 6.34 -5.89
N ILE A 159 -3.71 7.56 -6.15
CA ILE A 159 -2.95 8.81 -6.00
C ILE A 159 -2.55 9.07 -4.53
N LEU A 160 -3.39 8.74 -3.54
CA LEU A 160 -3.07 8.97 -2.13
C LEU A 160 -2.04 7.97 -1.58
N GLY A 161 -2.07 6.71 -2.03
CA GLY A 161 -1.05 5.72 -1.68
C GLY A 161 0.30 6.00 -2.33
N TYR A 162 0.29 6.39 -3.61
CA TYR A 162 1.49 6.68 -4.38
C TYR A 162 2.22 7.92 -3.83
N THR A 163 1.50 9.01 -3.56
CA THR A 163 2.09 10.25 -3.02
C THR A 163 2.76 10.07 -1.65
N GLY A 164 2.21 9.20 -0.79
CA GLY A 164 2.80 8.87 0.51
C GLY A 164 4.16 8.17 0.40
N ILE A 165 4.30 7.23 -0.53
CA ILE A 165 5.56 6.50 -0.76
C ILE A 165 6.67 7.44 -1.26
N TYR A 166 6.36 8.32 -2.22
CA TYR A 166 7.34 9.31 -2.72
C TYR A 166 7.74 10.31 -1.63
N GLY A 167 6.79 10.79 -0.83
CA GLY A 167 7.08 11.66 0.31
C GLY A 167 8.03 11.00 1.31
N TRP A 168 7.77 9.73 1.65
CA TRP A 168 8.64 8.96 2.54
C TRP A 168 10.04 8.72 1.95
N LYS A 169 10.13 8.42 0.64
CA LYS A 169 11.42 8.28 -0.06
C LYS A 169 12.27 9.56 0.03
N ILE A 170 11.66 10.73 -0.20
CA ILE A 170 12.35 12.02 -0.09
C ILE A 170 12.86 12.25 1.33
N PHE A 171 12.02 12.00 2.34
CA PHE A 171 12.41 12.12 3.74
C PHE A 171 13.54 11.15 4.11
N ALA A 172 13.42 9.88 3.72
CA ALA A 172 14.40 8.84 4.04
C ALA A 172 15.76 9.07 3.35
N THR A 173 15.76 9.56 2.10
CA THR A 173 17.00 9.94 1.41
C THR A 173 17.68 11.17 2.03
N ALA A 174 16.91 12.15 2.52
CA ALA A 174 17.46 13.27 3.28
C ALA A 174 18.10 12.80 4.60
N LEU A 175 17.46 11.86 5.30
CA LEU A 175 18.00 11.25 6.52
C LEU A 175 19.28 10.45 6.23
N ALA A 176 19.32 9.69 5.13
CA ALA A 176 20.50 8.95 4.69
C ALA A 176 21.72 9.88 4.46
N LYS A 177 21.51 11.03 3.80
CA LYS A 177 22.56 12.06 3.62
C LYS A 177 23.09 12.58 4.95
N LYS A 178 22.22 12.88 5.91
CA LYS A 178 22.63 13.33 7.26
C LYS A 178 23.45 12.28 7.99
N ILE A 179 23.09 11.00 7.89
CA ILE A 179 23.88 9.90 8.46
C ILE A 179 25.25 9.83 7.78
N GLY A 180 25.31 9.92 6.45
CA GLY A 180 26.56 9.92 5.69
C GLY A 180 27.50 11.02 6.16
N ILE A 181 27.00 12.27 6.25
CA ILE A 181 27.76 13.43 6.73
C ILE A 181 28.29 13.20 8.14
N LYS A 182 27.45 12.70 9.06
CA LYS A 182 27.86 12.41 10.45
C LYS A 182 28.99 11.38 10.53
N GLU A 183 28.95 10.34 9.71
CA GLU A 183 30.04 9.35 9.64
C GLU A 183 31.29 9.93 8.96
N GLY A 184 31.13 10.75 7.92
CA GLY A 184 32.22 11.52 7.30
C GLY A 184 32.95 12.39 8.31
N MET A 185 32.23 13.17 9.10
CA MET A 185 32.79 14.02 10.14
C MET A 185 33.57 13.22 11.19
N LYS A 186 33.09 12.03 11.59
CA LYS A 186 33.83 11.14 12.50
C LYS A 186 35.16 10.68 11.89
N VAL A 187 35.16 10.33 10.60
CA VAL A 187 36.39 9.97 9.88
C VAL A 187 37.33 11.16 9.82
N THR A 188 36.84 12.36 9.54
CA THR A 188 37.65 13.58 9.56
C THR A 188 38.30 13.78 10.92
N ILE A 189 37.52 13.75 12.01
CA ILE A 189 38.05 13.91 13.39
C ILE A 189 39.10 12.85 13.70
N LYS A 190 38.84 11.58 13.35
CA LYS A 190 39.82 10.50 13.54
C LYS A 190 41.09 10.75 12.73
N GLY A 191 40.96 11.16 11.47
CA GLY A 191 42.08 11.48 10.60
C GLY A 191 42.91 12.66 11.12
N LEU A 192 42.28 13.68 11.69
CA LEU A 192 42.97 14.78 12.37
C LEU A 192 43.79 14.29 13.57
N ILE A 193 43.22 13.38 14.36
CA ILE A 193 43.92 12.80 15.51
C ILE A 193 45.11 11.96 15.05
N ASP A 194 44.88 11.04 14.10
CA ASP A 194 45.86 10.03 13.71
C ASP A 194 46.96 10.58 12.79
N LYS A 195 46.62 11.42 11.81
CA LYS A 195 47.58 11.93 10.80
C LYS A 195 48.21 13.27 11.17
N LEU A 196 47.49 14.10 11.90
CA LEU A 196 47.95 15.43 12.30
C LEU A 196 48.34 15.48 13.78
N TYR A 197 48.31 14.36 14.50
CA TYR A 197 48.70 14.25 15.91
C TYR A 197 47.92 15.16 16.86
N LEU A 198 46.66 15.45 16.52
CA LEU A 198 45.77 16.31 17.30
C LEU A 198 45.03 15.56 18.42
N GLY A 199 45.55 14.41 18.86
CA GLY A 199 44.89 13.53 19.85
C GLY A 199 44.76 14.10 21.26
N ASN A 200 45.62 15.06 21.61
CA ASN A 200 45.62 15.71 22.91
C ASN A 200 44.62 16.88 23.01
N LEU A 201 43.97 17.26 21.90
CA LEU A 201 42.96 18.30 21.92
C LEU A 201 41.63 17.78 22.47
N PRO A 202 40.91 18.60 23.27
CA PRO A 202 39.59 18.23 23.73
C PRO A 202 38.65 18.09 22.52
N LYS A 203 37.77 17.07 22.58
CA LYS A 203 36.79 16.78 21.53
C LYS A 203 35.94 18.00 21.14
N SER A 204 35.69 18.92 22.08
CA SER A 204 34.96 20.17 21.85
C SER A 204 35.65 21.10 20.85
N GLN A 205 36.97 21.16 20.82
CA GLN A 205 37.74 21.98 19.88
C GLN A 205 37.73 21.34 18.48
N LEU A 206 37.93 20.03 18.41
CA LEU A 206 37.84 19.27 17.16
C LEU A 206 36.44 19.35 16.54
N SER A 207 35.38 19.36 17.35
CA SER A 207 34.00 19.54 16.88
C SER A 207 33.68 20.95 16.39
N LYS A 208 34.42 21.98 16.84
CA LYS A 208 34.27 23.35 16.31
C LYS A 208 34.98 23.50 14.96
N LEU A 209 36.10 22.80 14.80
CA LEU A 209 36.88 22.80 13.56
C LEU A 209 36.20 21.99 12.45
N VAL A 210 35.63 20.83 12.80
CA VAL A 210 34.96 19.93 11.85
C VAL A 210 33.46 20.17 11.91
N THR A 211 32.95 20.87 10.91
CA THR A 211 31.53 21.17 10.69
C THR A 211 31.03 20.51 9.41
N GLU A 212 29.70 20.53 9.18
CA GLU A 212 29.09 19.97 7.97
C GLU A 212 29.61 20.60 6.66
N THR A 213 30.16 21.81 6.70
CA THR A 213 30.69 22.50 5.51
C THR A 213 32.20 22.35 5.34
N THR A 214 32.93 22.01 6.41
CA THR A 214 34.40 21.98 6.43
C THR A 214 34.97 20.57 6.37
N TYR A 215 34.25 19.56 6.87
CA TYR A 215 34.77 18.19 7.00
C TYR A 215 35.23 17.54 5.69
N ALA A 216 34.62 17.95 4.58
CA ALA A 216 34.88 17.46 3.22
C ALA A 216 35.53 18.52 2.31
N ASN A 217 35.97 19.66 2.86
CA ASN A 217 36.51 20.75 2.07
C ASN A 217 37.96 21.08 2.49
N GLU A 218 38.90 20.63 1.66
CA GLU A 218 40.34 20.87 1.85
C GLU A 218 40.67 22.37 1.95
N THR A 219 40.03 23.21 1.12
CA THR A 219 40.36 24.65 1.05
C THR A 219 39.92 25.44 2.27
N LEU A 220 38.97 24.91 3.03
CA LEU A 220 38.54 25.51 4.30
C LEU A 220 39.24 24.85 5.49
N LEU A 221 39.41 23.52 5.45
CA LEU A 221 39.93 22.75 6.56
C LEU A 221 41.45 22.96 6.73
N ALA A 222 42.23 22.98 5.65
CA ALA A 222 43.68 23.14 5.75
C ALA A 222 44.10 24.51 6.33
N PRO A 223 43.54 25.65 5.89
CA PRO A 223 43.81 26.94 6.54
C PRO A 223 43.33 27.02 7.98
N ALA A 224 42.17 26.41 8.29
CA ALA A 224 41.67 26.38 9.66
C ALA A 224 42.59 25.58 10.61
N ILE A 225 43.16 24.46 10.15
CA ILE A 225 44.18 23.71 10.90
C ILE A 225 45.47 24.53 11.01
N LYS A 226 45.89 25.24 9.95
CA LYS A 226 47.06 26.13 10.01
C LYS A 226 46.86 27.24 11.06
N ASN A 227 45.69 27.86 11.10
CA ASN A 227 45.37 28.89 12.12
C ASN A 227 45.23 28.31 13.53
N LEU A 228 44.84 27.03 13.66
CA LEU A 228 44.81 26.37 14.96
C LEU A 228 46.19 26.35 15.60
N SER A 229 47.28 26.22 14.83
CA SER A 229 48.63 26.17 15.37
C SER A 229 49.00 27.44 16.13
N SER A 230 48.58 28.64 15.69
CA SER A 230 48.85 29.87 16.43
C SER A 230 48.06 30.00 17.73
N THR A 231 47.01 29.18 17.90
CA THR A 231 46.17 29.18 19.10
C THR A 231 46.61 28.11 20.10
N ILE A 232 47.13 26.98 19.62
CA ILE A 232 47.43 25.80 20.47
C ILE A 232 48.93 25.55 20.67
N CYS A 233 49.78 26.16 19.85
CA CYS A 233 51.23 26.08 19.95
C CYS A 233 51.78 27.41 20.48
N GLY A 234 52.25 27.41 21.72
CA GLY A 234 53.07 28.43 22.36
C GLY A 234 54.51 27.93 22.59
N ASP A 235 55.22 28.54 23.56
CA ASP A 235 56.68 28.47 23.66
C ASP A 235 57.25 27.24 24.39
N TYR A 236 56.42 26.36 24.99
CA TYR A 236 56.92 25.28 25.87
C TYR A 236 56.50 23.86 25.51
N VAL A 237 57.42 22.92 25.76
CA VAL A 237 57.50 21.52 25.31
C VAL A 237 56.40 20.58 25.87
N ASN A 238 55.49 21.07 26.73
CA ASN A 238 54.43 20.28 27.39
C ASN A 238 53.00 20.72 26.98
N GLU A 239 52.83 21.14 25.74
CA GLU A 239 51.57 21.69 25.25
C GLU A 239 50.59 20.66 24.68
N PRO A 240 49.27 20.96 24.72
CA PRO A 240 48.22 20.08 24.21
C PRO A 240 48.32 19.78 22.70
N GLY A 241 49.23 20.41 21.94
CA GLY A 241 49.46 20.10 20.54
C GLY A 241 50.52 19.02 20.26
N GLY A 242 51.37 18.64 21.23
CA GLY A 242 52.35 17.54 21.07
C GLY A 242 53.15 17.58 19.75
N PHE A 243 53.15 16.46 19.01
CA PHE A 243 53.84 16.34 17.72
C PHE A 243 53.38 17.35 16.66
N PHE A 244 52.12 17.81 16.71
CA PHE A 244 51.64 18.83 15.79
C PHE A 244 52.42 20.15 15.93
N CYS A 245 52.68 20.58 17.16
CA CYS A 245 53.45 21.81 17.42
C CYS A 245 54.93 21.68 17.09
N LEU A 246 55.50 20.47 17.20
CA LEU A 246 56.87 20.21 16.71
C LEU A 246 57.00 20.42 15.20
N TYR A 247 55.97 20.08 14.41
CA TYR A 247 55.95 20.39 12.98
C TYR A 247 55.68 21.87 12.71
N ALA A 248 54.88 22.54 13.55
CA ALA A 248 54.59 23.97 13.43
C ALA A 248 55.82 24.84 13.70
N SER A 249 56.72 24.42 14.60
CA SER A 249 57.98 25.10 14.91
C SER A 249 59.08 24.90 13.87
N GLN A 250 58.87 24.06 12.84
CA GLN A 250 59.81 23.90 11.72
C GLN A 250 59.67 25.04 10.69
N ARG A 251 60.37 24.92 9.55
CA ARG A 251 60.21 25.86 8.43
C ARG A 251 58.74 25.91 7.97
N GLU A 252 58.20 27.11 7.82
CA GLU A 252 56.80 27.35 7.44
C GLU A 252 56.38 26.57 6.18
N ALA A 253 57.26 26.47 5.18
CA ALA A 253 57.00 25.73 3.96
C ALA A 253 56.80 24.22 4.21
N MET A 254 57.55 23.61 5.14
CA MET A 254 57.38 22.20 5.49
C MET A 254 56.09 21.97 6.27
N PHE A 255 55.77 22.86 7.21
CA PHE A 255 54.52 22.79 7.96
C PHE A 255 53.30 22.91 7.04
N SER A 256 53.29 23.90 6.15
CA SER A 256 52.22 24.08 5.17
C SER A 256 52.04 22.83 4.27
N LYS A 257 53.14 22.23 3.81
CA LYS A 257 53.10 20.99 3.01
C LYS A 257 52.59 19.78 3.80
N PHE A 258 52.97 19.67 5.07
CA PHE A 258 52.48 18.63 5.98
C PHE A 258 50.97 18.76 6.21
N ILE A 259 50.47 19.97 6.49
CA ILE A 259 49.04 20.22 6.69
C ILE A 259 48.24 19.89 5.44
N THR A 260 48.63 20.43 4.29
CA THR A 260 47.90 20.25 3.02
C THR A 260 47.83 18.77 2.61
N THR A 261 48.95 18.05 2.69
CA THR A 261 49.02 16.63 2.31
C THR A 261 48.12 15.76 3.20
N ASN A 262 48.27 15.89 4.53
CA ASN A 262 47.47 15.09 5.46
C ASN A 262 46.00 15.48 5.42
N THR A 263 45.69 16.78 5.30
CA THR A 263 44.30 17.26 5.21
C THR A 263 43.63 16.72 3.95
N LYS A 264 44.33 16.71 2.82
CA LYS A 264 43.84 16.12 1.57
C LYS A 264 43.47 14.65 1.74
N ASP A 265 44.35 13.86 2.33
CA ASP A 265 44.05 12.44 2.58
C ASP A 265 42.86 12.24 3.52
N VAL A 266 42.78 13.04 4.59
CA VAL A 266 41.69 12.97 5.57
C VAL A 266 40.36 13.33 4.92
N VAL A 267 40.35 14.40 4.12
CA VAL A 267 39.17 14.84 3.36
C VAL A 267 38.75 13.78 2.35
N GLN A 268 39.69 13.17 1.62
CA GLN A 268 39.38 12.09 0.69
C GLN A 268 38.75 10.88 1.40
N ALA A 269 39.35 10.43 2.51
CA ALA A 269 38.79 9.33 3.30
C ALA A 269 37.38 9.65 3.84
N ALA A 270 37.16 10.90 4.28
CA ALA A 270 35.87 11.37 4.76
C ALA A 270 34.81 11.42 3.64
N ILE A 271 35.18 11.92 2.45
CA ILE A 271 34.31 11.95 1.27
C ILE A 271 33.94 10.52 0.88
N THR A 272 34.91 9.62 0.73
CA THR A 272 34.64 8.21 0.38
C THR A 272 33.72 7.55 1.40
N LYS A 273 33.98 7.73 2.70
CA LYS A 273 33.10 7.16 3.73
C LYS A 273 31.69 7.74 3.68
N THR A 274 31.57 9.03 3.45
CA THR A 274 30.28 9.73 3.32
C THR A 274 29.50 9.19 2.14
N THR A 275 30.14 9.05 0.97
CA THR A 275 29.49 8.55 -0.25
C THR A 275 29.08 7.09 -0.08
N ASP A 276 29.92 6.25 0.51
CA ASP A 276 29.62 4.83 0.71
C ASP A 276 28.41 4.64 1.64
N ILE A 277 28.40 5.32 2.79
CA ILE A 277 27.28 5.24 3.73
C ILE A 277 26.00 5.84 3.14
N THR A 278 26.12 6.96 2.42
CA THR A 278 24.95 7.59 1.77
C THR A 278 24.37 6.68 0.70
N ASN A 279 25.20 6.14 -0.18
CA ASN A 279 24.77 5.28 -1.28
C ASN A 279 24.19 3.97 -0.77
N THR A 280 24.81 3.32 0.23
CA THR A 280 24.27 2.09 0.82
C THR A 280 22.90 2.31 1.48
N LYS A 281 22.71 3.44 2.18
CA LYS A 281 21.41 3.78 2.79
C LYS A 281 20.38 4.16 1.74
N ILE A 282 20.74 4.93 0.71
CA ILE A 282 19.82 5.27 -0.39
C ILE A 282 19.40 4.01 -1.16
N ALA A 283 20.33 3.10 -1.44
CA ALA A 283 20.00 1.82 -2.09
C ALA A 283 19.00 0.99 -1.27
N LEU A 284 19.11 1.01 0.06
CA LEU A 284 18.13 0.38 0.94
C LEU A 284 16.75 1.08 0.90
N VAL A 285 16.73 2.41 0.80
CA VAL A 285 15.49 3.17 0.61
C VAL A 285 14.85 2.85 -0.75
N ASP A 286 15.66 2.74 -1.81
CA ASP A 286 15.17 2.42 -3.15
C ASP A 286 14.59 1.00 -3.23
N THR A 287 15.29 0.01 -2.67
CA THR A 287 14.79 -1.38 -2.66
C THR A 287 13.51 -1.53 -1.84
N THR A 288 13.41 -0.89 -0.68
CA THR A 288 12.19 -0.89 0.13
C THR A 288 11.04 -0.19 -0.58
N THR A 289 11.30 0.97 -1.18
CA THR A 289 10.29 1.70 -1.97
C THR A 289 9.78 0.86 -3.14
N PHE A 290 10.67 0.24 -3.90
CA PHE A 290 10.31 -0.62 -5.04
C PHE A 290 9.45 -1.81 -4.61
N ASN A 291 9.78 -2.45 -3.49
CA ASN A 291 8.98 -3.55 -2.94
C ASN A 291 7.56 -3.08 -2.60
N PHE A 292 7.39 -1.92 -1.96
CA PHE A 292 6.07 -1.36 -1.70
C PHE A 292 5.30 -1.02 -2.97
N SER A 293 5.95 -0.43 -3.98
CA SER A 293 5.32 -0.16 -5.28
C SER A 293 4.83 -1.45 -5.95
N ASN A 294 5.62 -2.52 -5.93
CA ASN A 294 5.21 -3.81 -6.49
C ASN A 294 4.00 -4.42 -5.76
N VAL A 295 3.97 -4.34 -4.44
CA VAL A 295 2.83 -4.82 -3.64
C VAL A 295 1.57 -4.00 -3.96
N MET A 296 1.70 -2.68 -4.12
CA MET A 296 0.58 -1.82 -4.53
C MET A 296 0.07 -2.18 -5.93
N ILE A 297 0.96 -2.38 -6.91
CA ILE A 297 0.59 -2.78 -8.28
C ILE A 297 -0.13 -4.14 -8.26
N ALA A 298 0.41 -5.13 -7.54
CA ALA A 298 -0.21 -6.45 -7.42
C ALA A 298 -1.63 -6.37 -6.80
N SER A 299 -1.81 -5.51 -5.78
CA SER A 299 -3.13 -5.23 -5.20
C SER A 299 -4.09 -4.61 -6.22
N GLY A 300 -3.64 -3.62 -7.01
CA GLY A 300 -4.44 -2.97 -8.05
C GLY A 300 -4.90 -3.95 -9.13
N VAL A 301 -3.99 -4.79 -9.63
CA VAL A 301 -4.31 -5.85 -10.61
C VAL A 301 -5.35 -6.83 -10.04
N THR A 302 -5.21 -7.22 -8.77
CA THR A 302 -6.16 -8.13 -8.11
C THR A 302 -7.57 -7.54 -8.05
N ILE A 303 -7.70 -6.26 -7.68
CA ILE A 303 -8.98 -5.55 -7.64
C ILE A 303 -9.60 -5.47 -9.04
N LEU A 304 -8.80 -5.15 -10.06
CA LEU A 304 -9.26 -5.05 -11.45
C LEU A 304 -9.82 -6.40 -11.96
N VAL A 305 -9.15 -7.51 -11.65
CA VAL A 305 -9.64 -8.86 -12.01
C VAL A 305 -10.99 -9.16 -11.34
N ILE A 306 -11.14 -8.86 -10.05
CA ILE A 306 -12.42 -9.06 -9.32
C ILE A 306 -13.53 -8.22 -9.96
N ALA A 307 -13.26 -6.95 -10.28
CA ALA A 307 -14.22 -6.07 -10.92
C ALA A 307 -14.66 -6.60 -12.31
N LEU A 308 -13.72 -7.09 -13.13
CA LEU A 308 -14.04 -7.69 -14.43
C LEU A 308 -14.95 -8.93 -14.29
N VAL A 309 -14.66 -9.81 -13.32
CA VAL A 309 -15.50 -10.99 -13.06
C VAL A 309 -16.92 -10.57 -12.68
N MET A 310 -17.06 -9.59 -11.79
CA MET A 310 -18.36 -9.06 -11.37
C MET A 310 -19.15 -8.47 -12.56
N VAL A 311 -18.48 -7.74 -13.46
CA VAL A 311 -19.11 -7.18 -14.68
C VAL A 311 -19.57 -8.30 -15.62
N ILE A 312 -18.76 -9.33 -15.83
CA ILE A 312 -19.13 -10.48 -16.69
C ILE A 312 -20.37 -11.19 -16.12
N ILE A 313 -20.37 -11.49 -14.81
CA ILE A 313 -21.52 -12.12 -14.14
C ILE A 313 -22.76 -11.23 -14.27
N TYR A 314 -22.63 -9.93 -14.04
CA TYR A 314 -23.72 -8.96 -14.20
C TYR A 314 -24.29 -8.97 -15.61
N LEU A 315 -23.45 -8.97 -16.65
CA LEU A 315 -23.90 -9.02 -18.05
C LEU A 315 -24.65 -10.31 -18.38
N ILE A 316 -24.18 -11.47 -17.88
CA ILE A 316 -24.87 -12.76 -18.05
C ILE A 316 -26.25 -12.73 -17.38
N LEU A 317 -26.33 -12.24 -16.14
CA LEU A 317 -27.59 -12.13 -15.40
C LEU A 317 -28.56 -11.16 -16.07
N ARG A 318 -28.08 -10.01 -16.56
CA ARG A 318 -28.87 -9.02 -17.30
C ARG A 318 -29.42 -9.62 -18.59
N TYR A 319 -28.58 -10.34 -19.34
CA TYR A 319 -29.00 -11.04 -20.56
C TYR A 319 -30.10 -12.07 -20.28
N ARG A 320 -29.93 -12.90 -19.23
CA ARG A 320 -30.94 -13.88 -18.81
C ARG A 320 -32.27 -13.23 -18.42
N ARG A 321 -32.24 -12.12 -17.66
CA ARG A 321 -33.45 -11.36 -17.28
C ARG A 321 -34.19 -10.82 -18.51
N LYS A 322 -33.48 -10.19 -19.46
CA LYS A 322 -34.09 -9.69 -20.70
C LYS A 322 -34.74 -10.82 -21.52
N LYS A 323 -34.09 -11.97 -21.63
CA LYS A 323 -34.65 -13.14 -22.34
C LYS A 323 -35.91 -13.67 -21.65
N LYS A 324 -35.94 -13.74 -20.32
CA LYS A 324 -37.13 -14.16 -19.54
C LYS A 324 -38.31 -13.22 -19.76
N MET A 325 -38.08 -11.90 -19.76
CA MET A 325 -39.14 -10.91 -19.99
C MET A 325 -39.71 -10.98 -21.41
N LYS A 326 -38.86 -11.13 -22.44
CA LYS A 326 -39.33 -11.32 -23.83
C LYS A 326 -40.23 -12.55 -23.97
N LYS A 327 -39.86 -13.68 -23.35
CA LYS A 327 -40.69 -14.89 -23.35
C LYS A 327 -42.04 -14.66 -22.68
N LYS A 328 -42.08 -14.03 -21.50
CA LYS A 328 -43.34 -13.70 -20.80
C LYS A 328 -44.28 -12.86 -21.66
N LEU A 329 -43.74 -11.88 -22.38
CA LEU A 329 -44.52 -10.98 -23.23
C LEU A 329 -45.13 -11.71 -24.44
N GLN A 330 -44.46 -12.74 -24.96
CA GLN A 330 -45.01 -13.62 -26.00
C GLN A 330 -46.15 -14.50 -25.47
N TYR A 331 -46.01 -15.08 -24.27
CA TYR A 331 -47.08 -15.89 -23.66
C TYR A 331 -48.34 -15.07 -23.34
N ILE A 332 -48.20 -13.83 -22.86
CA ILE A 332 -49.35 -12.95 -22.59
C ILE A 332 -50.13 -12.65 -23.87
N LYS A 333 -49.44 -12.41 -24.99
CA LYS A 333 -50.09 -12.17 -26.28
C LYS A 333 -50.90 -13.37 -26.77
N LEU A 334 -50.38 -14.58 -26.62
CA LEU A 334 -51.06 -15.82 -27.02
C LEU A 334 -52.29 -16.16 -26.15
N LEU A 335 -52.43 -15.57 -24.96
CA LEU A 335 -53.57 -15.79 -24.06
C LEU A 335 -54.69 -14.75 -24.26
N GLN A 336 -54.45 -13.70 -25.04
CA GLN A 336 -55.44 -12.66 -25.35
C GLN A 336 -56.13 -12.87 -26.71
N GLU A 337 -55.58 -13.73 -27.56
CA GLU A 337 -56.27 -14.32 -28.72
C GLU A 337 -57.03 -15.58 -28.26
#